data_AF-G0N110-F1
#
_entry.id   AF-G0N110-F1
#
_cell.length_a   1.000
_cell.length_b   1.000
_cell.length_c   1.000
_cell.angle_alpha   90.00
_cell.angle_beta   90.00
_cell.angle_gamma   90.00
#
_symmetry.space_group_name_H-M   'P 1'
#
loop_
_entity.id
_entity.type
_entity.pdbx_description
1 polymer ?
#
loop_
_entity_poly.entity_id
_entity_poly.type
_entity_poly.pdbx_seq_one_letter_code
_entity_poly.pdbx_strand_id
1 'polypeptide(L)'
;MQNELNKSLGTVADTSETCYNEAQSLNDNLRTVIGDVKATERLFHKSAEETHNLMKKANDNANKLSKLQESINRIENAMPLATTITHILNSLDAIQNNMAIGNPLSLDTLNHSARRAPAPKSRAIQYSCALCNGPHWINECETYLTSQQRKDRAKEINVCTRCGRACTLDRHGNHIGCSRADTLCSRCYPLRDKDESNHHAAFCSIRSQERMERIEQDQLQEHSRKRSLSDSGHPEQEAKREPLDPPVFDARPPRQPYRGRHPRGSRGSRGAHRGHRPSA
;
A
#
# COMPACT_ATOMS: atom_id res chain seq x y z
N MET A 1 55.60 -42.96 62.35
CA MET A 1 54.25 -42.36 62.43
C MET A 1 54.15 -40.99 61.74
N GLN A 2 55.12 -40.06 61.88
CA GLN A 2 55.04 -38.74 61.22
C GLN A 2 54.82 -38.77 59.68
N ASN A 3 55.44 -39.70 58.95
CA ASN A 3 55.35 -39.74 57.47
C ASN A 3 53.97 -40.16 56.92
N GLU A 4 53.25 -41.01 57.64
CA GLU A 4 51.89 -41.46 57.25
C GLU A 4 50.87 -40.33 57.47
N LEU A 5 51.02 -39.59 58.57
CA LEU A 5 50.20 -38.44 58.92
C LEU A 5 50.34 -37.31 57.90
N ASN A 6 51.58 -37.01 57.47
CA ASN A 6 51.82 -35.98 56.45
C ASN A 6 51.25 -36.36 55.08
N LYS A 7 51.28 -37.64 54.70
CA LYS A 7 50.63 -38.12 53.47
C LYS A 7 49.11 -38.00 53.55
N SER A 8 48.51 -38.44 54.66
CA SER A 8 47.06 -38.30 54.88
C SER A 8 46.61 -36.83 54.84
N LEU A 9 47.36 -35.93 55.48
CA LEU A 9 47.07 -34.50 55.48
C LEU A 9 47.14 -33.89 54.08
N GLY A 10 48.13 -34.28 53.28
CA GLY A 10 48.26 -33.89 51.87
C GLY A 10 47.07 -34.36 51.03
N THR A 11 46.67 -35.63 51.14
CA THR A 11 45.48 -36.13 50.42
C THR A 11 44.18 -35.44 50.84
N VAL A 12 44.05 -35.07 52.11
CA VAL A 12 42.88 -34.31 52.58
C VAL A 12 42.89 -32.88 52.03
N ALA A 13 44.05 -32.24 51.96
CA ALA A 13 44.19 -30.93 51.34
C ALA A 13 43.84 -30.96 49.84
N ASP A 14 44.39 -31.91 49.08
CA ASP A 14 44.14 -32.05 47.64
C ASP A 14 42.66 -32.35 47.34
N THR A 15 42.04 -33.23 48.13
CA THR A 15 40.60 -33.52 48.01
C THR A 15 39.74 -32.33 48.40
N SER A 16 40.12 -31.55 49.42
CA SER A 16 39.41 -30.33 49.79
C SER A 16 39.48 -29.26 48.71
N GLU A 17 40.64 -29.09 48.06
CA GLU A 17 40.83 -28.15 46.96
C GLU A 17 40.01 -28.58 45.73
N THR A 18 40.01 -29.87 45.42
CA THR A 18 39.21 -30.43 44.33
C THR A 18 37.72 -30.19 44.56
N CYS A 19 37.20 -30.49 45.76
CA CYS A 19 35.81 -30.23 46.13
C CYS A 19 35.44 -28.74 46.02
N TYR A 20 36.35 -27.83 46.42
CA TYR A 20 36.12 -26.39 46.31
C TYR A 20 36.03 -25.94 44.86
N ASN A 21 36.93 -26.43 44.00
CA ASN A 21 36.94 -26.11 42.57
C ASN A 21 35.70 -26.66 41.85
N GLU A 22 35.27 -27.88 42.18
CA GLU A 22 34.03 -28.48 41.66
C GLU A 22 32.79 -27.70 42.10
N ALA A 23 32.72 -27.30 43.38
CA ALA A 23 31.63 -26.47 43.90
C ALA A 23 31.55 -25.11 43.20
N GLN A 24 32.71 -24.50 42.92
CA GLN A 24 32.78 -23.24 42.18
C GLN A 24 32.30 -23.40 40.73
N SER A 25 32.78 -24.44 40.03
CA SER A 25 32.34 -24.79 38.68
C SER A 25 30.83 -25.03 38.61
N LEU A 26 30.28 -25.76 39.58
CA LEU A 26 28.83 -25.97 39.69
C LEU A 26 28.07 -24.65 39.86
N ASN A 27 28.57 -23.73 40.68
CA ASN A 27 27.95 -22.43 40.91
C ASN A 27 27.93 -21.58 39.63
N ASP A 28 29.03 -21.56 38.88
CA ASP A 28 29.11 -20.83 37.61
C ASP A 28 28.19 -21.43 36.54
N ASN A 29 28.07 -22.77 36.49
CA ASN A 29 27.10 -23.46 35.64
C ASN A 29 25.66 -23.12 36.03
N LEU A 30 25.32 -23.15 37.32
CA LEU A 30 23.99 -22.77 37.81
C LEU A 30 23.65 -21.33 37.45
N ARG A 31 24.61 -20.41 37.56
CA ARG A 31 24.42 -19.00 37.20
C ARG A 31 24.13 -18.84 35.72
N THR A 32 24.82 -19.61 34.87
CA THR A 32 24.59 -19.63 33.42
C THR A 32 23.20 -20.15 33.09
N VAL A 33 22.81 -21.31 33.64
CA VAL A 33 21.49 -21.91 33.44
C VAL A 33 20.38 -20.97 33.90
N ILE A 34 20.52 -20.31 35.06
CA ILE A 34 19.55 -19.32 35.54
C ILE A 34 19.44 -18.14 34.55
N GLY A 35 20.56 -17.70 33.97
CA GLY A 35 20.59 -16.68 32.93
C GLY A 35 19.80 -17.09 31.69
N ASP A 36 20.03 -18.31 31.20
CA ASP A 36 19.36 -18.86 30.03
C ASP A 36 17.86 -19.06 30.26
N VAL A 37 17.47 -19.56 31.43
CA VAL A 37 16.05 -19.69 31.82
C VAL A 37 15.36 -18.33 31.83
N LYS A 38 16.00 -17.27 32.34
CA LYS A 38 15.43 -15.91 32.30
C LYS A 38 15.36 -15.36 30.88
N ALA A 39 16.29 -15.72 30.00
CA ALA A 39 16.25 -15.31 28.60
C ALA A 39 15.09 -16.01 27.86
N THR A 40 14.91 -17.31 28.08
CA THR A 40 13.81 -18.07 27.49
C THR A 40 12.45 -17.64 28.02
N GLU A 41 12.32 -17.32 29.32
CA GLU A 41 11.11 -16.75 29.91
C GLU A 41 10.67 -15.46 29.21
N ARG A 42 11.62 -14.55 28.91
CA ARG A 42 11.33 -13.31 28.17
C ARG A 42 10.85 -13.59 26.75
N LEU A 43 11.47 -14.55 26.07
CA LEU A 43 11.05 -14.96 24.73
C LEU A 43 9.65 -15.57 24.75
N PHE A 44 9.34 -16.37 25.77
CA PHE A 44 8.01 -16.95 25.95
C PHE A 44 6.95 -15.87 26.17
N HIS A 45 7.21 -14.88 27.04
CA HIS A 45 6.32 -13.74 27.22
C HIS A 45 6.09 -12.95 25.93
N LYS A 46 7.15 -12.69 25.15
CA LYS A 46 7.04 -12.02 23.86
C LYS A 46 6.19 -12.83 22.87
N SER A 47 6.41 -14.14 22.80
CA SER A 47 5.62 -15.04 21.95
C SER A 47 4.13 -15.09 22.39
N ALA A 48 3.86 -15.09 23.69
CA ALA A 48 2.51 -15.04 24.23
C ALA A 48 1.78 -13.74 23.85
N GLU A 49 2.48 -12.60 23.86
CA GLU A 49 1.92 -11.32 23.44
C GLU A 49 1.66 -11.27 21.92
N GLU A 50 2.59 -11.78 21.11
CA GLU A 50 2.43 -11.88 19.66
C GLU A 50 1.24 -12.78 19.27
N THR A 51 1.10 -13.94 19.92
CA THR A 51 -0.04 -14.83 19.71
C THR A 51 -1.37 -14.21 20.12
N HIS A 52 -1.42 -13.48 21.24
CA HIS A 52 -2.60 -12.71 21.64
C HIS A 52 -2.99 -11.66 20.59
N ASN A 53 -2.01 -10.91 20.08
CA ASN A 53 -2.24 -9.91 19.04
C ASN A 53 -2.73 -10.52 17.73
N LEU A 54 -2.19 -11.68 17.34
CA LEU A 54 -2.66 -12.42 16.16
C LEU A 54 -4.09 -12.93 16.35
N MET A 55 -4.43 -13.45 17.52
CA MET A 55 -5.78 -13.90 17.85
C MET A 55 -6.79 -12.75 17.74
N LYS A 56 -6.44 -11.56 18.21
CA LYS A 56 -7.27 -10.36 18.06
C LYS A 56 -7.51 -10.00 16.59
N LYS A 57 -6.45 -9.99 15.77
CA LYS A 57 -6.55 -9.73 14.32
C LYS A 57 -7.40 -10.80 13.61
N ALA A 58 -7.26 -12.06 13.98
CA ALA A 58 -8.05 -13.15 13.43
C ALA A 58 -9.54 -12.96 13.73
N ASN A 59 -9.88 -12.58 14.97
CA ASN A 59 -11.25 -12.27 15.36
C ASN A 59 -11.83 -11.07 14.61
N ASP A 60 -11.05 -10.00 14.45
CA ASP A 60 -11.46 -8.82 13.65
C ASP A 60 -11.72 -9.20 12.19
N ASN A 61 -10.89 -10.06 11.61
CA ASN A 61 -11.09 -10.56 10.26
C ASN A 61 -12.31 -11.48 10.14
N ALA A 62 -12.55 -12.36 11.11
CA ALA A 62 -13.75 -13.19 11.16
C ALA A 62 -15.02 -12.31 11.17
N ASN A 63 -15.04 -11.26 11.98
CA ASN A 63 -16.16 -10.30 12.01
C ASN A 63 -16.37 -9.59 10.67
N LYS A 64 -15.30 -9.21 9.97
CA LYS A 64 -15.39 -8.63 8.62
C LYS A 64 -15.95 -9.63 7.62
N LEU A 65 -15.53 -10.89 7.67
CA LEU A 65 -16.05 -11.95 6.82
C LEU A 65 -17.54 -12.20 7.05
N SER A 66 -18.01 -12.20 8.31
CA SER A 66 -19.44 -12.29 8.62
C SER A 66 -20.24 -11.14 7.99
N LYS A 67 -19.75 -9.89 8.10
CA LYS A 67 -20.39 -8.72 7.47
C LYS A 67 -20.42 -8.82 5.94
N LEU A 68 -19.34 -9.32 5.33
CA LEU A 68 -19.30 -9.56 3.89
C LEU A 68 -20.30 -10.64 3.48
N GLN A 69 -20.40 -11.74 4.25
CA GLN A 69 -21.39 -12.79 3.99
C GLN A 69 -22.82 -12.26 4.07
N GLU A 70 -23.13 -11.45 5.08
CA GLU A 70 -24.44 -10.79 5.17
C GLU A 70 -24.72 -9.86 3.98
N SER A 71 -23.69 -9.19 3.45
CA SER A 71 -23.82 -8.32 2.29
C SER A 71 -24.05 -9.12 1.01
N ILE A 72 -23.34 -10.24 0.84
CA ILE A 72 -23.56 -11.20 -0.25
C ILE A 72 -24.98 -11.74 -0.20
N ASN A 73 -25.42 -12.25 0.96
CA ASN A 73 -26.77 -12.75 1.14
C ASN A 73 -27.81 -11.66 0.81
N ARG A 74 -27.55 -10.40 1.18
CA ARG A 74 -28.44 -9.28 0.82
C ARG A 74 -28.50 -9.06 -0.69
N ILE A 75 -27.38 -9.12 -1.40
CA ILE A 75 -27.34 -8.98 -2.86
C ILE A 75 -28.07 -10.14 -3.53
N GLU A 76 -27.84 -11.37 -3.09
CA GLU A 76 -28.53 -12.56 -3.60
C GLU A 76 -30.04 -12.48 -3.40
N ASN A 77 -30.48 -11.96 -2.25
CA ASN A 77 -31.90 -11.80 -1.93
C ASN A 77 -32.54 -10.51 -2.48
N ALA A 78 -31.76 -9.52 -2.96
CA ALA A 78 -32.26 -8.19 -3.30
C ALA A 78 -33.18 -8.14 -4.54
N MET A 79 -33.25 -9.20 -5.35
CA MET A 79 -34.34 -9.58 -6.25
C MET A 79 -33.76 -10.56 -7.27
N PRO A 80 -34.51 -11.58 -7.72
CA PRO A 80 -34.08 -12.34 -8.87
C PRO A 80 -34.13 -11.37 -10.04
N LEU A 81 -32.98 -11.01 -10.58
CA LEU A 81 -32.89 -10.34 -11.88
C LEU A 81 -33.78 -11.05 -12.92
N ALA A 82 -33.96 -12.36 -12.75
CA ALA A 82 -34.93 -13.21 -13.43
C ALA A 82 -36.38 -12.68 -13.39
N THR A 83 -36.91 -12.23 -12.25
CA THR A 83 -38.31 -11.74 -12.15
C THR A 83 -38.50 -10.44 -12.94
N THR A 84 -37.53 -9.53 -12.85
CA THR A 84 -37.54 -8.28 -13.63
C THR A 84 -37.41 -8.56 -15.12
N ILE A 85 -36.56 -9.53 -15.51
CA ILE A 85 -36.42 -9.99 -16.90
C ILE A 85 -37.72 -10.59 -17.41
N THR A 86 -38.38 -11.47 -16.65
CA THR A 86 -39.67 -12.08 -17.04
C THR A 86 -40.75 -11.01 -17.22
N HIS A 87 -40.83 -10.02 -16.34
CA HIS A 87 -41.78 -8.92 -16.48
C HIS A 87 -41.51 -8.09 -17.76
N ILE A 88 -40.23 -7.79 -18.05
CA ILE A 88 -39.85 -7.06 -19.27
C ILE A 88 -40.21 -7.87 -20.51
N LEU A 89 -39.89 -9.17 -20.54
CA LEU A 89 -40.21 -10.05 -21.67
C LEU A 89 -41.72 -10.13 -21.92
N ASN A 90 -42.53 -10.30 -20.88
CA ASN A 90 -43.99 -10.31 -21.00
C ASN A 90 -44.54 -8.95 -21.47
N SER A 91 -43.93 -7.84 -21.04
CA SER A 91 -44.32 -6.49 -21.48
C SER A 91 -43.96 -6.25 -22.96
N LEU A 92 -42.82 -6.76 -23.42
CA LEU A 92 -42.41 -6.68 -24.82
C LEU A 92 -43.32 -7.51 -25.72
N ASP A 93 -43.73 -8.70 -25.29
CA ASP A 93 -44.67 -9.55 -26.02
C ASP A 93 -46.06 -8.88 -26.14
N ALA A 94 -46.54 -8.25 -25.06
CA ALA A 94 -47.78 -7.46 -25.10
C ALA A 94 -47.71 -6.28 -26.08
N ILE A 95 -46.56 -5.57 -26.15
CA ILE A 95 -46.36 -4.47 -27.09
C ILE A 95 -46.30 -4.98 -28.54
N GLN A 96 -45.60 -6.10 -28.80
CA GLN A 96 -45.52 -6.70 -30.13
C GLN A 96 -46.89 -7.17 -30.64
N ASN A 97 -47.70 -7.79 -29.77
CA ASN A 97 -49.06 -8.20 -30.12
C ASN A 97 -49.98 -7.00 -30.40
N ASN A 98 -49.82 -5.89 -29.67
CA ASN A 98 -50.56 -4.65 -29.94
C ASN A 98 -50.14 -3.97 -31.25
N MET A 99 -48.85 -4.04 -31.63
CA MET A 99 -48.37 -3.54 -32.92
C MET A 99 -48.84 -4.39 -34.11
N ALA A 100 -49.03 -5.71 -33.92
CA ALA A 100 -49.56 -6.59 -34.97
C ALA A 100 -51.05 -6.36 -35.27
N ILE A 101 -51.80 -5.76 -34.34
CA ILE A 101 -53.24 -5.45 -34.48
C ILE A 101 -53.45 -4.03 -35.08
N GLY A 102 -52.43 -3.17 -35.04
CA GLY A 102 -52.44 -1.82 -35.62
C GLY A 102 -52.09 -1.81 -37.11
N ASN A 103 -53.08 -1.45 -37.93
CA ASN A 103 -53.07 -1.33 -39.41
C ASN A 103 -51.72 -0.88 -40.05
N PRO A 104 -51.22 -1.54 -41.12
CA PRO A 104 -49.95 -1.21 -41.76
C PRO A 104 -50.15 -0.23 -42.93
N LEU A 105 -50.23 1.08 -42.69
CA LEU A 105 -50.12 2.09 -43.77
C LEU A 105 -49.95 3.50 -43.21
N SER A 106 -48.69 3.98 -43.16
CA SER A 106 -48.27 5.36 -43.52
C SER A 106 -46.88 5.65 -42.97
N LEU A 107 -45.85 5.27 -43.72
CA LEU A 107 -44.46 5.68 -43.49
C LEU A 107 -43.97 6.70 -44.53
N ASP A 108 -44.88 7.45 -45.18
CA ASP A 108 -44.50 8.38 -46.27
C ASP A 108 -44.75 9.87 -45.97
N THR A 109 -45.33 10.24 -44.83
CA THR A 109 -45.77 11.64 -44.60
C THR A 109 -45.02 12.42 -43.51
N LEU A 110 -43.81 12.02 -43.13
CA LEU A 110 -43.00 12.79 -42.16
C LEU A 110 -41.56 13.12 -42.60
N ASN A 111 -41.20 12.84 -43.85
CA ASN A 111 -39.82 13.06 -44.33
C ASN A 111 -39.60 14.35 -45.13
N HIS A 112 -40.57 15.25 -45.24
CA HIS A 112 -40.36 16.54 -45.93
C HIS A 112 -40.68 17.72 -45.03
N SER A 113 -39.61 18.26 -44.41
CA SER A 113 -39.36 19.68 -44.07
C SER A 113 -38.79 19.91 -42.66
N ALA A 114 -37.56 19.43 -42.44
CA ALA A 114 -36.63 20.12 -41.57
C ALA A 114 -35.22 20.02 -42.16
N ARG A 115 -34.92 20.85 -43.17
CA ARG A 115 -33.53 21.20 -43.48
C ARG A 115 -32.98 21.95 -42.25
N ARG A 116 -32.49 21.21 -41.26
CA ARG A 116 -31.71 21.79 -40.17
C ARG A 116 -30.46 22.38 -40.79
N ALA A 117 -30.25 23.67 -40.55
CA ALA A 117 -28.99 24.34 -40.87
C ALA A 117 -27.82 23.50 -40.33
N PRO A 118 -26.67 23.45 -41.02
CA PRO A 118 -25.49 22.76 -40.50
C PRO A 118 -25.22 23.27 -39.09
N ALA A 119 -25.13 22.35 -38.11
CA ALA A 119 -24.77 22.71 -36.76
C ALA A 119 -23.50 23.57 -36.80
N PRO A 120 -23.45 24.72 -36.10
CA PRO A 120 -22.25 25.55 -36.09
C PRO A 120 -21.09 24.66 -35.67
N LYS A 121 -20.06 24.56 -36.53
CA LYS A 121 -18.82 23.82 -36.22
C LYS A 121 -18.28 24.39 -34.93
N SER A 122 -18.51 23.70 -33.82
CA SER A 122 -18.09 24.14 -32.51
C SER A 122 -16.58 24.36 -32.56
N ARG A 123 -16.13 25.52 -32.10
CA ARG A 123 -14.70 25.81 -31.91
C ARG A 123 -14.06 24.61 -31.21
N ALA A 124 -12.92 24.13 -31.72
CA ALA A 124 -12.20 23.02 -31.11
C ALA A 124 -12.03 23.31 -29.61
N ILE A 125 -12.73 22.55 -28.77
CA ILE A 125 -12.68 22.72 -27.32
C ILE A 125 -11.23 22.39 -26.94
N GLN A 126 -10.45 23.41 -26.58
CA GLN A 126 -9.12 23.20 -26.04
C GLN A 126 -9.28 22.48 -24.71
N TYR A 127 -8.95 21.20 -24.68
CA TYR A 127 -8.97 20.39 -23.47
C TYR A 127 -7.71 20.71 -22.66
N SER A 128 -7.86 21.57 -21.65
CA SER A 128 -6.81 21.81 -20.67
C SER A 128 -6.99 20.90 -19.46
N CYS A 129 -5.95 20.13 -19.13
CA CYS A 129 -5.96 19.26 -17.96
C CYS A 129 -6.08 20.09 -16.69
N ALA A 130 -7.12 19.85 -15.88
CA ALA A 130 -7.33 20.63 -14.67
C ALA A 130 -6.19 20.48 -13.63
N LEU A 131 -5.32 19.46 -13.71
CA LEU A 131 -4.24 19.23 -12.73
C LEU A 131 -2.90 19.88 -13.09
N CYS A 132 -2.51 19.79 -14.38
CA CYS A 132 -1.21 20.25 -14.87
C CYS A 132 -1.31 21.33 -15.96
N ASN A 133 -2.53 21.72 -16.35
CA ASN A 133 -2.81 22.69 -17.42
C ASN A 133 -2.27 22.30 -18.82
N GLY A 134 -1.91 21.03 -19.02
CA GLY A 134 -1.45 20.51 -20.32
C GLY A 134 -2.60 20.26 -21.32
N PRO A 135 -2.29 20.06 -22.61
CA PRO A 135 -3.27 19.87 -23.68
C PRO A 135 -3.82 18.43 -23.72
N HIS A 136 -4.42 17.96 -22.63
CA HIS A 136 -5.00 16.63 -22.51
C HIS A 136 -6.12 16.62 -21.45
N TRP A 137 -6.90 15.55 -21.41
CA TRP A 137 -7.94 15.41 -20.41
C TRP A 137 -7.38 14.97 -19.05
N ILE A 138 -8.03 15.37 -17.95
CA ILE A 138 -7.57 15.04 -16.58
C ILE A 138 -7.38 13.53 -16.31
N ASN A 139 -8.16 12.68 -16.98
CA ASN A 139 -8.05 11.23 -16.92
C ASN A 139 -6.78 10.69 -17.60
N GLU A 140 -6.14 11.45 -18.50
CA GLU A 140 -4.94 11.05 -19.23
C GLU A 140 -3.66 11.57 -18.57
N CYS A 141 -3.74 12.55 -17.67
CA CYS A 141 -2.58 13.23 -17.08
C CYS A 141 -1.42 12.34 -16.57
N GLU A 142 -0.27 12.37 -17.23
CA GLU A 142 0.90 11.57 -16.84
C GLU A 142 1.79 12.25 -15.80
N THR A 143 1.61 13.56 -15.57
CA THR A 143 2.35 14.32 -14.55
C THR A 143 2.09 13.81 -13.13
N TYR A 144 0.85 13.40 -12.84
CA TYR A 144 0.46 12.87 -11.53
C TYR A 144 -0.03 11.44 -11.71
N LEU A 145 0.81 10.48 -11.32
CA LEU A 145 0.61 9.06 -11.61
C LEU A 145 -0.33 8.39 -10.61
N THR A 146 -0.19 8.71 -9.32
CA THR A 146 -0.98 8.07 -8.27
C THR A 146 -2.31 8.78 -8.00
N SER A 147 -3.32 8.03 -7.59
CA SER A 147 -4.62 8.59 -7.15
C SER A 147 -4.42 9.60 -6.02
N GLN A 148 -3.51 9.32 -5.08
CA GLN A 148 -3.21 10.21 -3.97
C GLN A 148 -2.58 11.53 -4.45
N GLN A 149 -1.54 11.47 -5.28
CA GLN A 149 -0.91 12.67 -5.87
C GLN A 149 -1.93 13.55 -6.60
N ARG A 150 -2.86 12.94 -7.34
CA ARG A 150 -3.92 13.68 -8.03
C ARG A 150 -4.91 14.34 -7.06
N LYS A 151 -5.28 13.67 -5.97
CA LYS A 151 -6.16 14.23 -4.93
C LYS A 151 -5.49 15.37 -4.18
N ASP A 152 -4.22 15.20 -3.83
CA ASP A 152 -3.42 16.23 -3.15
C ASP A 152 -3.30 17.46 -4.05
N ARG A 153 -2.94 17.26 -5.33
CA ARG A 153 -2.92 18.35 -6.31
C ARG A 153 -4.29 19.00 -6.45
N ALA A 154 -5.35 18.23 -6.61
CA ALA A 154 -6.70 18.78 -6.74
C ALA A 154 -7.09 19.64 -5.53
N LYS A 155 -6.65 19.28 -4.33
CA LYS A 155 -6.85 20.10 -3.13
C LYS A 155 -6.09 21.42 -3.18
N GLU A 156 -4.83 21.42 -3.66
CA GLU A 156 -4.01 22.63 -3.77
C GLU A 156 -4.60 23.67 -4.74
N ILE A 157 -5.12 23.20 -5.88
CA ILE A 157 -5.62 24.07 -6.96
C ILE A 157 -7.14 24.14 -7.03
N ASN A 158 -7.82 23.71 -5.96
CA ASN A 158 -9.27 23.76 -5.84
C ASN A 158 -10.03 23.11 -7.01
N VAL A 159 -9.68 21.86 -7.31
CA VAL A 159 -10.38 21.02 -8.28
C VAL A 159 -11.29 20.05 -7.54
N CYS A 160 -12.56 20.00 -7.91
CA CYS A 160 -13.49 19.06 -7.29
C CYS A 160 -13.14 17.63 -7.71
N THR A 161 -12.99 16.77 -6.71
CA THR A 161 -12.63 15.37 -6.91
C THR A 161 -13.77 14.55 -7.51
N ARG A 162 -15.02 15.05 -7.51
CA ARG A 162 -16.19 14.38 -8.13
C ARG A 162 -16.37 14.70 -9.60
N CYS A 163 -16.19 15.95 -10.01
CA CYS A 163 -16.41 16.39 -11.39
C CYS A 163 -15.12 16.67 -12.18
N GLY A 164 -13.97 16.77 -11.51
CA GLY A 164 -12.68 17.04 -12.15
C GLY A 164 -12.53 18.46 -12.69
N ARG A 165 -13.36 19.40 -12.23
CA ARG A 165 -13.34 20.82 -12.65
C ARG A 165 -12.82 21.72 -11.54
N ALA A 166 -12.14 22.79 -11.93
CA ALA A 166 -11.76 23.87 -11.02
C ALA A 166 -13.02 24.56 -10.46
N CYS A 167 -13.08 24.76 -9.15
CA CYS A 167 -14.23 25.33 -8.46
C CYS A 167 -13.85 25.77 -7.05
N THR A 168 -14.66 26.63 -6.42
CA THR A 168 -14.53 26.92 -4.99
C THR A 168 -14.99 25.71 -4.16
N LEU A 169 -14.09 25.13 -3.36
CA LEU A 169 -14.36 23.93 -2.58
C LEU A 169 -14.94 24.25 -1.19
N ASP A 170 -15.88 23.42 -0.73
CA ASP A 170 -16.35 23.33 0.64
C ASP A 170 -15.36 22.58 1.54
N ARG A 171 -15.67 22.48 2.85
CA ARG A 171 -14.84 21.73 3.84
C ARG A 171 -14.66 20.25 3.50
N HIS A 172 -15.48 19.70 2.59
CA HIS A 172 -15.47 18.30 2.17
C HIS A 172 -14.87 18.10 0.77
N GLY A 173 -14.30 19.15 0.16
CA GLY A 173 -13.66 19.07 -1.16
C GLY A 173 -14.64 18.97 -2.33
N ASN A 174 -15.88 19.43 -2.15
CA ASN A 174 -16.91 19.50 -3.19
C ASN A 174 -17.32 20.95 -3.41
N HIS A 175 -17.95 21.26 -4.54
CA HIS A 175 -18.57 22.57 -4.73
C HIS A 175 -20.09 22.46 -4.66
N ILE A 176 -20.75 23.54 -4.25
CA ILE A 176 -22.21 23.65 -4.21
C ILE A 176 -22.74 23.42 -5.63
N GLY A 177 -23.73 22.54 -5.78
CA GLY A 177 -24.36 22.24 -7.08
C GLY A 177 -23.50 21.38 -8.02
N CYS A 178 -22.60 20.54 -7.50
CA CYS A 178 -21.86 19.60 -8.34
C CYS A 178 -22.80 18.67 -9.11
N SER A 179 -22.84 18.82 -10.43
CA SER A 179 -23.68 18.00 -11.32
C SER A 179 -23.30 16.51 -11.33
N ARG A 180 -22.16 16.16 -10.72
CA ARG A 180 -21.67 14.79 -10.56
C ARG A 180 -21.61 14.33 -9.11
N ALA A 181 -22.38 14.97 -8.22
CA ALA A 181 -22.41 14.64 -6.80
C ALA A 181 -22.76 13.16 -6.55
N ASP A 182 -23.74 12.62 -7.27
CA ASP A 182 -24.20 11.23 -7.15
C ASP A 182 -23.63 10.31 -8.23
N THR A 183 -22.69 10.80 -9.04
CA THR A 183 -22.08 9.99 -10.09
C THR A 183 -20.99 9.11 -9.52
N LEU A 184 -21.22 7.80 -9.57
CA LEU A 184 -20.28 6.79 -9.10
C LEU A 184 -19.24 6.48 -10.18
N CYS A 185 -18.01 6.22 -9.76
CA CYS A 185 -16.96 5.77 -10.64
C CYS A 185 -17.28 4.36 -11.14
N SER A 186 -17.53 4.21 -12.44
CA SER A 186 -17.85 2.92 -13.06
C SER A 186 -16.81 1.82 -12.84
N ARG A 187 -15.57 2.19 -12.51
CA ARG A 187 -14.46 1.24 -12.37
C ARG A 187 -14.31 0.67 -10.98
N CYS A 188 -14.53 1.47 -9.93
CA CYS A 188 -14.42 0.99 -8.54
C CYS A 188 -15.75 0.73 -7.88
N TYR A 189 -16.85 1.26 -8.41
CA TYR A 189 -18.19 1.02 -7.89
C TYR A 189 -18.53 -0.46 -7.68
N PRO A 190 -18.16 -1.39 -8.59
CA PRO A 190 -18.43 -2.81 -8.38
C PRO A 190 -17.63 -3.44 -7.22
N LEU A 191 -16.58 -2.75 -6.72
CA LEU A 191 -15.59 -3.31 -5.80
C LEU A 191 -15.50 -2.55 -4.46
N ARG A 192 -16.16 -1.40 -4.35
CA ARG A 192 -16.01 -0.43 -3.24
C ARG A 192 -17.36 0.10 -2.82
N ASP A 193 -17.43 0.56 -1.57
CA ASP A 193 -18.62 1.22 -1.05
C ASP A 193 -19.00 2.47 -1.88
N LYS A 194 -20.28 2.83 -1.83
CA LYS A 194 -20.85 3.96 -2.58
C LYS A 194 -20.09 5.26 -2.30
N ASP A 195 -19.73 5.50 -1.04
CA ASP A 195 -19.00 6.70 -0.62
C ASP A 195 -17.56 6.73 -1.14
N GLU A 196 -16.90 5.57 -1.20
CA GLU A 196 -15.56 5.44 -1.80
C GLU A 196 -15.59 5.59 -3.32
N SER A 197 -16.74 5.33 -3.94
CA SER A 197 -16.94 5.38 -5.39
C SER A 197 -17.41 6.74 -5.90
N ASN A 198 -17.73 7.69 -5.01
CA ASN A 198 -18.09 9.07 -5.33
C ASN A 198 -16.87 9.91 -5.71
N HIS A 199 -16.27 9.62 -6.88
CA HIS A 199 -15.15 10.38 -7.43
C HIS A 199 -15.12 10.34 -8.95
N HIS A 200 -14.49 11.35 -9.55
CA HIS A 200 -14.18 11.37 -10.96
C HIS A 200 -13.16 10.27 -11.29
N ALA A 201 -13.29 9.60 -12.44
CA ALA A 201 -12.43 8.47 -12.83
C ALA A 201 -10.92 8.79 -12.82
N ALA A 202 -10.54 10.06 -12.92
CA ALA A 202 -9.16 10.51 -12.80
C ALA A 202 -8.55 10.32 -11.40
N PHE A 203 -9.38 10.27 -10.34
CA PHE A 203 -8.94 10.10 -8.96
C PHE A 203 -9.15 8.68 -8.42
N CYS A 204 -9.54 7.74 -9.30
CA CYS A 204 -9.77 6.36 -8.92
C CYS A 204 -8.46 5.63 -8.58
N SER A 205 -8.40 4.98 -7.42
CA SER A 205 -7.24 4.21 -6.97
C SER A 205 -6.97 3.02 -7.89
N ILE A 206 -8.00 2.27 -8.27
CA ILE A 206 -7.89 1.11 -9.16
C ILE A 206 -7.33 1.53 -10.53
N ARG A 207 -7.88 2.59 -11.14
CA ARG A 207 -7.39 3.08 -12.44
C ARG A 207 -5.96 3.60 -12.37
N SER A 208 -5.57 4.16 -11.23
CA SER A 208 -4.20 4.64 -11.01
C SER A 208 -3.23 3.47 -10.85
N GLN A 209 -3.62 2.40 -10.15
CA GLN A 209 -2.81 1.20 -10.01
C GLN A 209 -2.54 0.54 -11.37
N GLU A 210 -3.57 0.35 -12.19
CA GLU A 210 -3.40 -0.19 -13.55
C GLU A 210 -2.48 0.68 -14.44
N ARG A 211 -2.42 2.00 -14.18
CA ARG A 211 -1.48 2.89 -14.90
C ARG A 211 -0.05 2.61 -14.47
N MET A 212 0.19 2.48 -13.16
CA MET A 212 1.51 2.15 -12.63
C MET A 212 1.99 0.79 -13.14
N GLU A 213 1.11 -0.22 -13.12
CA GLU A 213 1.43 -1.57 -13.62
C GLU A 213 1.81 -1.56 -15.12
N ARG A 214 1.12 -0.76 -15.95
CA ARG A 214 1.50 -0.57 -17.36
C ARG A 214 2.90 0.06 -17.50
N ILE A 215 3.17 1.11 -16.75
CA ILE A 215 4.48 1.80 -16.79
C ILE A 215 5.61 0.86 -16.34
N GLU A 216 5.37 0.04 -15.32
CA GLU A 216 6.33 -0.98 -14.86
C GLU A 216 6.56 -2.06 -15.94
N GLN A 217 5.51 -2.53 -16.61
CA GLN A 217 5.63 -3.48 -17.72
C GLN A 217 6.42 -2.91 -18.90
N ASP A 218 6.16 -1.66 -19.28
CA ASP A 218 6.88 -1.00 -20.38
C ASP A 218 8.37 -0.84 -20.05
N GLN A 219 8.72 -0.50 -18.81
CA GLN A 219 10.12 -0.43 -18.36
C GLN A 219 10.82 -1.79 -18.42
N LEU A 220 10.17 -2.86 -17.98
CA LEU A 220 10.72 -4.21 -18.07
C LEU A 220 10.94 -4.62 -19.52
N GLN A 221 9.99 -4.32 -20.41
CA GLN A 221 10.11 -4.62 -21.84
C GLN A 221 11.25 -3.83 -22.51
N GLU A 222 11.41 -2.55 -22.15
CA GLU A 222 12.50 -1.72 -22.68
C GLU A 222 13.88 -2.18 -22.18
N HIS A 223 14.01 -2.56 -20.91
CA HIS A 223 15.23 -3.17 -20.37
C HIS A 223 15.57 -4.51 -21.02
N SER A 224 14.54 -5.27 -21.45
CA SER A 224 14.76 -6.51 -22.21
C SER A 224 15.24 -6.21 -23.64
N ARG A 225 14.62 -5.24 -24.33
CA ARG A 225 15.04 -4.82 -25.69
C ARG A 225 16.46 -4.26 -25.73
N LYS A 226 16.86 -3.46 -24.74
CA LYS A 226 18.23 -2.93 -24.63
C LYS A 226 19.28 -4.04 -24.44
N ARG A 227 18.94 -5.12 -23.73
CA ARG A 227 19.81 -6.31 -23.59
C ARG A 227 19.92 -7.11 -24.88
N SER A 228 18.84 -7.19 -25.66
CA SER A 228 18.84 -7.88 -26.96
C SER A 228 19.62 -7.12 -28.05
N LEU A 229 19.70 -5.80 -27.96
CA LEU A 229 20.46 -4.96 -28.91
C LEU A 229 21.97 -4.94 -28.64
N SER A 230 22.42 -5.29 -27.42
CA SER A 230 23.84 -5.42 -27.09
C SER A 230 24.47 -6.76 -27.51
N ASP A 231 23.70 -7.67 -28.09
CA ASP A 231 24.14 -9.05 -28.43
C ASP A 231 24.25 -9.31 -29.95
N SER A 232 24.30 -8.26 -30.78
CA SER A 232 24.46 -8.40 -32.24
C SER A 232 25.56 -7.50 -32.82
N GLY A 233 26.82 -7.90 -32.56
CA GLY A 233 27.90 -8.03 -33.54
C GLY A 233 28.64 -6.79 -34.08
N HIS A 234 29.91 -6.63 -33.71
CA HIS A 234 31.05 -6.67 -34.67
C HIS A 234 32.40 -6.86 -33.95
N PRO A 235 33.37 -7.61 -34.53
CA PRO A 235 34.69 -7.81 -33.93
C PRO A 235 35.59 -6.61 -34.23
N GLU A 236 35.84 -5.76 -33.24
CA GLU A 236 36.88 -4.74 -33.35
C GLU A 236 38.27 -5.38 -33.21
N GLN A 237 39.09 -5.09 -34.22
CA GLN A 237 40.47 -5.53 -34.40
C GLN A 237 41.34 -5.13 -33.20
N GLU A 238 42.22 -6.06 -32.81
CA GLU A 238 43.32 -5.83 -31.87
C GLU A 238 44.19 -4.65 -32.33
N ALA A 239 44.03 -3.50 -31.68
CA ALA A 239 45.05 -2.47 -31.63
C ALA A 239 45.81 -2.62 -30.30
N LYS A 240 47.06 -3.08 -30.41
CA LYS A 240 48.08 -3.14 -29.36
C LYS A 240 48.00 -1.92 -28.41
N ARG A 241 47.76 -2.15 -27.13
CA ARG A 241 48.13 -1.22 -26.06
C ARG A 241 48.86 -1.97 -24.95
N GLU A 242 49.99 -1.39 -24.57
CA GLU A 242 50.93 -1.84 -23.54
C GLU A 242 50.25 -2.25 -22.22
N PRO A 243 50.82 -3.25 -21.50
CA PRO A 243 50.39 -3.57 -20.15
C PRO A 243 50.64 -2.38 -19.20
N LEU A 244 49.58 -1.82 -18.63
CA LEU A 244 49.68 -0.94 -17.46
C LEU A 244 49.67 -1.83 -16.20
N ASP A 245 50.68 -1.64 -15.35
CA ASP A 245 50.85 -2.37 -14.09
C ASP A 245 49.61 -2.26 -13.17
N PRO A 246 49.32 -3.31 -12.38
CA PRO A 246 48.20 -3.29 -11.45
C PRO A 246 48.43 -2.29 -10.30
N PRO A 247 47.37 -1.64 -9.79
CA PRO A 247 47.49 -0.68 -8.70
C PRO A 247 47.96 -1.37 -7.41
N VAL A 248 49.06 -0.87 -6.87
CA VAL A 248 49.58 -1.22 -5.55
C VAL A 248 48.57 -0.75 -4.50
N PHE A 249 47.93 -1.71 -3.81
CA PHE A 249 47.13 -1.42 -2.63
C PHE A 249 48.07 -1.24 -1.44
N ASP A 250 48.25 0.00 -0.98
CA ASP A 250 48.91 0.27 0.29
C ASP A 250 48.09 -0.29 1.45
N ALA A 251 48.72 -1.18 2.22
CA ALA A 251 48.15 -1.80 3.39
C ALA A 251 47.77 -0.75 4.44
N ARG A 252 46.52 -0.78 4.89
CA ARG A 252 46.06 0.01 6.05
C ARG A 252 46.93 -0.31 7.28
N PRO A 253 47.46 0.69 8.00
CA PRO A 253 48.18 0.44 9.24
C PRO A 253 47.23 -0.07 10.35
N PRO A 254 47.72 -0.95 11.24
CA PRO A 254 46.93 -1.56 12.30
C PRO A 254 46.50 -0.52 13.36
N ARG A 255 45.24 -0.63 13.80
CA ARG A 255 44.65 0.21 14.86
C ARG A 255 45.39 0.00 16.18
N GLN A 256 45.90 1.09 16.77
CA GLN A 256 46.37 1.10 18.16
C GLN A 256 45.20 0.99 19.16
N PRO A 257 45.43 0.42 20.36
CA PRO A 257 44.41 0.22 21.37
C PRO A 257 44.10 1.53 22.12
N TYR A 258 42.87 2.03 22.00
CA TYR A 258 42.41 3.19 22.76
C TYR A 258 42.08 2.79 24.20
N ARG A 259 42.93 3.24 25.14
CA ARG A 259 42.64 3.27 26.58
C ARG A 259 41.64 4.40 26.88
N GLY A 260 40.57 4.08 27.60
CA GLY A 260 40.17 4.91 28.75
C GLY A 260 38.87 5.70 28.67
N ARG A 261 38.04 5.43 29.69
CA ARG A 261 37.12 6.32 30.44
C ARG A 261 35.78 6.72 29.81
N HIS A 262 34.75 6.00 30.26
CA HIS A 262 33.44 6.57 30.57
C HIS A 262 33.54 7.67 31.65
N PRO A 263 32.70 8.71 31.55
CA PRO A 263 32.13 9.35 32.73
C PRO A 263 30.64 8.99 32.87
N ARG A 264 30.30 8.50 34.07
CA ARG A 264 28.94 8.43 34.60
C ARG A 264 28.37 9.84 34.79
N GLY A 265 27.10 9.99 34.42
CA GLY A 265 26.09 10.65 35.26
C GLY A 265 25.85 12.14 35.05
N SER A 266 24.58 12.48 34.83
CA SER A 266 23.90 13.56 35.56
C SER A 266 22.40 13.27 35.65
N ARG A 267 21.97 13.01 36.88
CA ARG A 267 20.58 13.11 37.36
C ARG A 267 20.19 14.59 37.37
N GLY A 268 18.93 14.88 37.06
CA GLY A 268 18.12 15.74 37.95
C GLY A 268 17.41 16.96 37.35
N SER A 269 16.24 17.20 37.95
CA SER A 269 15.34 18.38 37.96
C SER A 269 14.41 18.57 36.75
N ARG A 270 13.07 18.37 36.86
CA ARG A 270 12.01 18.98 37.72
C ARG A 270 11.71 20.45 37.43
N GLY A 271 10.42 20.71 37.14
CA GLY A 271 9.73 22.02 37.13
C GLY A 271 8.82 22.14 35.89
N ALA A 272 7.51 21.84 35.87
CA ALA A 272 6.33 22.29 36.64
C ALA A 272 5.62 23.53 36.04
N HIS A 273 4.27 23.45 36.05
CA HIS A 273 3.21 24.47 35.83
C HIS A 273 2.70 24.65 34.39
N ARG A 274 1.40 24.79 34.07
CA ARG A 274 0.05 24.79 34.72
C ARG A 274 -0.91 24.66 33.52
N GLY A 275 -2.02 23.92 33.49
CA GLY A 275 -3.15 23.98 34.41
C GLY A 275 -4.09 25.15 34.06
N HIS A 276 -4.97 25.00 33.05
CA HIS A 276 -6.16 25.82 32.89
C HIS A 276 -7.40 24.95 32.63
N ARG A 277 -8.33 25.00 33.59
CA ARG A 277 -9.71 24.51 33.51
C ARG A 277 -10.59 25.76 33.57
N PRO A 278 -11.62 25.92 32.71
CA PRO A 278 -12.59 27.00 32.87
C PRO A 278 -13.72 26.59 33.81
N SER A 279 -14.20 27.54 34.61
CA SER A 279 -15.50 27.48 35.27
C SER A 279 -16.20 28.83 35.06
N ALA A 280 -17.28 28.78 34.29
CA ALA A 280 -18.55 29.48 34.45
C ALA A 280 -19.45 28.98 33.31
#